data_AF-A0A7C1UIE7-F1
#
_entry.id   AF-A0A7C1UIE7-F1
#
_cell.length_a   1.000
_cell.length_b   1.000
_cell.length_c   1.000
_cell.angle_alpha   90.00
_cell.angle_beta   90.00
_cell.angle_gamma   90.00
#
_symmetry.space_group_name_H-M   'P 1'
#
loop_
_entity.id
_entity.type
_entity.pdbx_description
1 polymer ?
#
loop_
_entity_poly.entity_id
_entity_poly.type
_entity_poly.pdbx_seq_one_letter_code
_entity_poly.pdbx_strand_id
1 'polypeptide(L)'
;MTTALGPAPESPGRDRVAAPSIAYVMSRFPKISETFILSEMIAVENSGLSVELYPLIRERGPTVHPQAIPWVERAHFVPLVSWRVLLSHLWFIRHRPRAYLGTLAGALRSARPSRRFLVRTAALIPRVVHIARTMESEGVTHVHCHFAT
;
A
#
# COMPACT_ATOMS: atom_id res chain seq x y z
N MET A 1 29.84 -3.25 -36.21
CA MET A 1 30.44 -3.43 -34.87
C MET A 1 29.30 -3.44 -33.86
N THR A 2 29.05 -4.62 -33.32
CA THR A 2 27.92 -4.99 -32.46
C THR A 2 28.30 -4.74 -31.00
N THR A 3 27.54 -3.93 -30.27
CA THR A 3 27.63 -3.88 -28.81
C THR A 3 26.34 -4.47 -28.25
N ALA A 4 26.45 -5.72 -27.81
CA ALA A 4 25.36 -6.46 -27.18
C ALA A 4 25.01 -5.83 -25.83
N LEU A 5 23.72 -5.52 -25.65
CA LEU A 5 23.12 -5.19 -24.37
C LEU A 5 23.18 -6.44 -23.49
N GLY A 6 23.94 -6.40 -22.39
CA GLY A 6 24.01 -7.49 -21.44
C GLY A 6 22.62 -7.81 -20.86
N PRO A 7 22.37 -9.06 -20.41
CA PRO A 7 21.09 -9.44 -19.84
C PRO A 7 20.77 -8.59 -18.60
N ALA A 8 19.50 -8.18 -18.49
CA ALA A 8 18.97 -7.47 -17.33
C ALA A 8 19.23 -8.28 -16.04
N PRO A 9 19.53 -7.64 -14.90
CA PRO A 9 19.76 -8.36 -13.66
C PRO A 9 18.52 -9.16 -13.30
N GLU A 10 18.71 -10.48 -13.22
CA GLU A 10 17.71 -11.43 -12.76
C GLU A 10 17.23 -11.00 -11.37
N SER A 11 15.90 -10.93 -11.20
CA SER A 11 15.30 -10.60 -9.91
C SER A 11 15.65 -11.70 -8.91
N PRO A 12 16.41 -11.42 -7.84
CA PRO A 12 16.81 -12.47 -6.91
C PRO A 12 15.57 -13.07 -6.25
N GLY A 13 15.45 -14.39 -6.36
CA GLY A 13 14.42 -15.20 -5.73
C GLY A 13 14.27 -14.84 -4.26
N ARG A 14 13.01 -14.64 -3.83
CA ARG A 14 12.65 -14.27 -2.45
C ARG A 14 12.78 -15.48 -1.50
N ASP A 15 14.00 -15.96 -1.30
CA ASP A 15 14.36 -16.81 -0.17
C ASP A 15 14.99 -15.95 0.93
N ARG A 16 14.26 -14.94 1.41
CA ARG A 16 14.63 -14.25 2.65
C ARG A 16 13.83 -14.86 3.78
N VAL A 17 14.52 -15.44 4.76
CA VAL A 17 13.99 -15.71 6.11
C VAL A 17 13.14 -14.50 6.50
N ALA A 18 11.85 -14.72 6.73
CA ALA A 18 10.83 -13.66 6.78
C ALA A 18 11.12 -12.68 7.92
N ALA A 19 11.93 -11.66 7.64
CA ALA A 19 12.07 -10.51 8.52
C ALA A 19 10.66 -9.94 8.78
N PRO A 20 10.36 -9.49 10.01
CA PRO A 20 9.06 -8.91 10.31
C PRO A 20 8.78 -7.79 9.31
N SER A 21 7.74 -7.98 8.51
CA SER A 21 7.35 -7.00 7.48
C SER A 21 6.49 -5.93 8.13
N ILE A 22 6.94 -4.68 7.98
CA ILE A 22 6.22 -3.47 8.39
C ILE A 22 5.60 -2.86 7.15
N ALA A 23 4.27 -2.75 7.15
CA ALA A 23 3.54 -2.09 6.08
C ALA A 23 3.34 -0.61 6.39
N TYR A 24 3.92 0.26 5.57
CA TYR A 24 3.73 1.70 5.63
C TYR A 24 2.50 2.11 4.81
N VAL A 25 1.47 2.62 5.47
CA VAL A 25 0.22 3.08 4.85
C VAL A 25 0.13 4.60 4.92
N MET A 26 -0.19 5.24 3.80
CA MET A 26 -0.32 6.69 3.74
C MET A 26 -1.32 7.14 2.67
N SER A 27 -1.88 8.35 2.82
CA SER A 27 -2.84 8.87 1.84
C SER A 27 -2.24 9.00 0.44
N ARG A 28 -1.02 9.53 0.31
CA ARG A 28 -0.38 9.84 -0.99
C ARG A 28 1.12 9.56 -0.96
N PHE A 29 1.65 9.06 -2.07
CA PHE A 29 3.09 8.92 -2.27
C PHE A 29 3.46 8.97 -3.76
N PRO A 30 4.62 9.54 -4.16
CA PRO A 30 5.56 10.30 -3.34
C PRO A 30 5.11 11.76 -3.18
N LYS A 31 5.33 12.37 -2.01
CA LYS A 31 4.97 13.78 -1.78
C LYS A 31 6.15 14.56 -1.22
N ILE A 32 6.58 15.59 -1.94
CA ILE A 32 7.79 16.35 -1.61
C ILE A 32 7.69 17.10 -0.27
N SER A 33 6.46 17.44 0.17
CA SER A 33 6.22 18.04 1.48
C SER A 33 6.23 17.04 2.64
N GLU A 34 6.29 15.73 2.36
CA GLU A 34 6.22 14.66 3.35
C GLU A 34 7.46 13.74 3.24
N THR A 35 8.63 14.33 2.97
CA THR A 35 9.91 13.61 2.84
C THR A 35 10.35 12.94 4.15
N PHE A 36 9.85 13.39 5.30
CA PHE A 36 10.13 12.72 6.58
C PHE A 36 9.68 11.25 6.56
N ILE A 37 8.57 10.91 5.88
CA ILE A 37 8.10 9.53 5.72
C ILE A 37 9.13 8.71 4.94
N LEU A 38 9.68 9.29 3.87
CA LEU A 38 10.72 8.64 3.08
C LEU A 38 11.99 8.41 3.90
N SER A 39 12.44 9.43 4.65
CA SER A 39 13.62 9.32 5.51
C SER A 39 13.45 8.25 6.59
N GLU A 40 12.26 8.17 7.19
CA GLU A 40 11.94 7.14 8.17
C GLU A 40 11.94 5.73 7.57
N MET A 41 11.26 5.53 6.44
CA MET A 41 11.25 4.24 5.74
C MET A 41 12.65 3.75 5.40
N ILE A 42 13.53 4.66 4.95
CA ILE A 42 14.94 4.35 4.68
C ILE A 42 15.68 3.98 5.96
N ALA A 43 15.48 4.72 7.06
CA ALA A 43 16.12 4.43 8.33
C ALA A 43 15.69 3.07 8.90
N VAL A 44 14.40 2.72 8.78
CA VAL A 44 13.85 1.43 9.21
C VAL A 44 14.34 0.28 8.33
N GLU A 45 14.43 0.48 7.02
CA GLU A 45 15.02 -0.54 6.14
C GLU A 45 16.52 -0.76 6.45
N ASN A 46 17.26 0.33 6.71
CA ASN A 46 18.66 0.27 7.09
C ASN A 46 18.91 -0.38 8.46
N SER A 47 17.91 -0.46 9.34
CA SER A 47 18.01 -1.21 10.60
C SER A 47 17.79 -2.72 10.44
N GLY A 48 17.57 -3.19 9.20
CA GLY A 48 17.43 -4.60 8.86
C GLY A 48 15.99 -5.10 8.83
N LEU A 49 15.00 -4.21 8.95
CA LEU A 49 13.58 -4.55 8.87
C LEU A 49 13.08 -4.50 7.42
N SER A 50 12.10 -5.35 7.09
CA SER A 50 11.47 -5.34 5.77
C SER A 50 10.35 -4.30 5.75
N VAL A 51 10.43 -3.37 4.81
CA VAL A 51 9.45 -2.28 4.64
C VAL A 51 8.67 -2.47 3.35
N GLU A 52 7.35 -2.59 3.47
CA GLU A 52 6.41 -2.67 2.34
C GLU A 52 5.54 -1.42 2.30
N LEU A 53 5.39 -0.81 1.12
CA LEU A 53 4.78 0.51 0.98
C LEU A 53 3.40 0.40 0.31
N TYR A 54 2.36 0.89 0.99
CA TYR A 54 0.95 0.81 0.60
C TYR A 54 0.26 2.19 0.53
N PRO A 55 0.58 3.04 -0.46
CA PRO A 55 -0.08 4.34 -0.61
C PRO A 55 -1.50 4.18 -1.18
N LEU A 56 -2.45 4.94 -0.65
CA LEU A 56 -3.84 4.90 -1.14
C LEU A 56 -4.00 5.60 -2.50
N ILE A 57 -3.17 6.62 -2.76
CA ILE A 57 -3.19 7.44 -3.96
C ILE A 57 -1.75 7.60 -4.47
N ARG A 58 -1.54 7.34 -5.76
CA ARG A 58 -0.31 7.71 -6.44
C ARG A 58 -0.31 9.20 -6.74
N GLU A 59 0.61 9.92 -6.13
CA GLU A 59 0.81 11.33 -6.42
C GLU A 59 1.59 11.48 -7.72
N ARG A 60 1.20 12.46 -8.55
CA ARG A 60 1.83 12.75 -9.84
C ARG A 60 2.24 14.22 -9.86
N GLY A 61 3.17 14.56 -8.97
CA GLY A 61 3.77 15.89 -8.92
C GLY A 61 4.84 16.08 -10.01
N PRO A 62 5.13 17.34 -10.39
CA PRO A 62 6.18 17.66 -11.36
C PRO A 62 7.59 17.36 -10.82
N THR A 63 7.74 17.27 -9.50
CA THR A 63 9.02 17.06 -8.83
C THR A 63 8.90 15.90 -7.85
N VAL A 64 9.74 14.89 -8.03
CA VAL A 64 9.85 13.73 -7.14
C VAL A 64 11.27 13.72 -6.58
N HIS A 65 11.39 13.51 -5.27
CA HIS A 65 12.69 13.38 -4.64
C HIS A 65 13.44 12.17 -5.22
N PRO A 66 14.73 12.26 -5.63
CA PRO A 66 15.43 11.16 -6.28
C PRO A 66 15.42 9.86 -5.46
N GLN A 67 15.59 9.96 -4.15
CA GLN A 67 15.52 8.81 -3.24
C GLN A 67 14.13 8.15 -3.16
N ALA A 68 13.06 8.82 -3.60
CA ALA A 68 11.71 8.25 -3.62
C ALA A 68 11.49 7.33 -4.83
N ILE A 69 12.27 7.46 -5.90
CA ILE A 69 12.04 6.74 -7.17
C ILE A 69 12.02 5.21 -6.95
N PRO A 70 13.02 4.59 -6.27
CA PRO A 70 13.00 3.15 -6.03
C PRO A 70 11.80 2.71 -5.17
N TRP A 71 11.34 3.58 -4.26
CA TRP A 71 10.18 3.32 -3.41
C TRP A 71 8.87 3.36 -4.19
N VAL A 72 8.74 4.28 -5.17
CA VAL A 72 7.57 4.34 -6.04
C VAL A 72 7.47 3.07 -6.90
N GLU A 73 8.59 2.54 -7.37
CA GLU A 73 8.61 1.33 -8.22
C GLU A 73 8.16 0.08 -7.47
N ARG A 74 8.52 -0.05 -6.19
CA ARG A 74 8.08 -1.18 -5.34
C ARG A 74 6.78 -0.95 -4.58
N ALA A 75 6.22 0.25 -4.61
CA ALA A 75 4.99 0.57 -3.89
C ALA A 75 3.78 -0.21 -4.44
N HIS A 76 2.95 -0.70 -3.53
CA HIS A 76 1.73 -1.44 -3.84
C HIS A 76 0.60 -0.48 -4.24
N PHE A 77 0.63 -0.01 -5.49
CA PHE A 77 -0.46 0.80 -6.05
C PHE A 77 -1.63 -0.07 -6.47
N VAL A 78 -2.74 0.04 -5.74
CA VAL A 78 -3.94 -0.77 -5.99
C VAL A 78 -4.95 0.01 -6.86
N PRO A 79 -5.40 -0.56 -8.00
CA PRO A 79 -6.47 0.05 -8.80
C PRO A 79 -7.79 0.06 -8.02
N LEU A 80 -8.71 0.97 -8.36
CA LEU A 80 -10.01 1.03 -7.69
C LEU A 80 -10.83 -0.26 -7.89
N VAL A 81 -10.81 -0.80 -9.12
CA VAL A 81 -11.55 -2.00 -9.49
C VAL A 81 -10.61 -2.91 -10.28
N SER A 82 -10.55 -4.17 -9.88
CA SER A 82 -9.91 -5.24 -10.63
C SER A 82 -10.49 -6.58 -10.18
N TRP A 83 -10.25 -7.64 -10.96
CA TRP A 83 -10.65 -9.00 -10.57
C TRP A 83 -10.04 -9.41 -9.22
N ARG A 84 -8.77 -9.07 -8.98
CA ARG A 84 -8.07 -9.37 -7.72
C ARG A 84 -8.68 -8.63 -6.53
N VAL A 85 -9.10 -7.36 -6.73
CA VAL A 85 -9.83 -6.60 -5.71
C VAL A 85 -11.15 -7.29 -5.38
N LEU A 86 -11.94 -7.67 -6.38
CA LEU A 86 -13.21 -8.35 -6.17
C LEU A 86 -13.05 -9.68 -5.41
N LEU A 87 -12.02 -10.47 -5.75
CA LEU A 87 -11.71 -11.71 -5.04
C LEU A 87 -11.37 -11.47 -3.57
N SER A 88 -10.68 -10.38 -3.23
CA SER A 88 -10.40 -10.03 -1.83
C SER A 88 -11.69 -9.73 -1.06
N HIS A 89 -12.65 -9.04 -1.66
CA HIS A 89 -13.97 -8.82 -1.05
C HIS A 89 -14.70 -10.14 -0.82
N LEU A 90 -14.77 -11.00 -1.84
CA LEU A 90 -15.41 -12.31 -1.72
C LEU A 90 -14.77 -13.16 -0.61
N TRP A 91 -13.44 -13.10 -0.50
CA TRP A 91 -12.71 -13.81 0.55
C TRP A 91 -13.15 -13.34 1.94
N PHE A 92 -13.21 -12.03 2.21
CA PHE A 92 -13.64 -11.51 3.52
C PHE A 92 -15.12 -11.78 3.82
N ILE A 93 -15.98 -11.68 2.81
CA ILE A 93 -17.41 -12.02 2.95
C ILE A 93 -17.58 -13.50 3.34
N ARG A 94 -16.78 -14.40 2.75
CA ARG A 94 -16.85 -15.84 2.99
C ARG A 94 -16.25 -16.26 4.33
N HIS A 95 -15.11 -15.69 4.73
CA HIS A 95 -14.34 -16.14 5.88
C HIS A 95 -14.57 -15.31 7.15
N ARG A 96 -14.88 -14.01 7.01
CA ARG A 96 -15.04 -13.08 8.14
C ARG A 96 -16.20 -12.09 7.92
N PRO A 97 -17.44 -12.56 7.66
CA PRO A 97 -18.57 -11.71 7.28
C PRO A 97 -18.90 -10.64 8.33
N ARG A 98 -18.89 -10.99 9.62
CA ARG A 98 -19.20 -10.05 10.71
C ARG A 98 -18.19 -8.91 10.79
N ALA A 99 -16.89 -9.24 10.73
CA ALA A 99 -15.83 -8.24 10.75
C ALA A 99 -15.91 -7.35 9.50
N TYR A 100 -16.04 -7.95 8.32
CA TYR A 100 -16.15 -7.23 7.05
C TYR A 100 -17.33 -6.25 7.03
N LEU A 101 -18.54 -6.72 7.35
CA LEU A 101 -19.73 -5.87 7.38
C LEU A 101 -19.65 -4.82 8.48
N GLY A 102 -19.10 -5.17 9.65
CA GLY A 102 -18.88 -4.25 10.76
C GLY A 102 -17.94 -3.10 10.39
N THR A 103 -16.80 -3.41 9.77
CA THR A 103 -15.82 -2.42 9.29
C THR A 103 -16.42 -1.55 8.20
N LEU A 104 -17.14 -2.12 7.23
CA LEU A 104 -17.79 -1.36 6.17
C LEU A 104 -18.84 -0.39 6.73
N ALA A 105 -19.73 -0.89 7.60
CA ALA A 105 -20.75 -0.07 8.23
C ALA A 105 -20.12 1.01 9.14
N GLY A 106 -19.06 0.67 9.87
CA GLY A 106 -18.31 1.61 10.69
C GLY A 106 -17.71 2.75 9.88
N ALA A 107 -17.00 2.43 8.80
CA ALA A 107 -16.37 3.40 7.91
C ALA A 107 -17.40 4.32 7.21
N LEU A 108 -18.51 3.77 6.73
CA LEU A 108 -19.55 4.59 6.09
C LEU A 108 -20.32 5.43 7.11
N ARG A 109 -20.56 4.92 8.32
CA ARG A 109 -21.24 5.68 9.38
C ARG A 109 -20.39 6.86 9.85
N SER A 110 -19.08 6.66 10.03
CA SER A 110 -18.17 7.75 10.39
C SER A 110 -18.06 8.81 9.29
N ALA A 111 -18.21 8.41 8.03
CA ALA A 111 -18.14 9.33 6.89
C ALA A 111 -19.48 10.04 6.55
N ARG A 112 -20.60 9.58 7.11
CA ARG A 112 -21.97 10.06 6.83
C ARG A 112 -22.18 11.57 7.00
N PRO A 113 -21.58 12.29 7.97
CA PRO A 113 -21.85 13.72 8.17
C PRO A 113 -21.50 14.61 6.98
N SER A 114 -20.60 14.17 6.09
CA SER A 114 -20.20 14.92 4.90
C SER A 114 -20.35 14.07 3.66
N ARG A 115 -21.22 14.47 2.73
CA ARG A 115 -21.41 13.77 1.44
C ARG A 115 -20.09 13.57 0.70
N ARG A 116 -19.24 14.60 0.71
CA ARG A 116 -17.91 14.55 0.08
C ARG A 116 -17.01 13.52 0.76
N PHE A 117 -17.03 13.45 2.07
CA PHE A 117 -16.22 12.48 2.82
C PHE A 117 -16.76 11.06 2.63
N LEU A 118 -18.07 10.86 2.66
CA LEU A 118 -18.73 9.59 2.38
C LEU A 118 -18.34 9.03 1.01
N VAL A 119 -18.38 9.85 -0.04
CA VAL A 119 -17.96 9.44 -1.39
C VAL A 119 -16.48 9.07 -1.42
N ARG A 120 -15.61 9.83 -0.76
CA ARG A 120 -14.17 9.53 -0.67
C ARG A 120 -13.92 8.20 0.06
N THR A 121 -14.58 7.97 1.19
CA THR A 121 -14.45 6.72 1.96
C THR A 121 -14.97 5.53 1.14
N ALA A 122 -16.13 5.66 0.51
CA ALA A 122 -16.68 4.64 -0.39
C ALA A 122 -15.73 4.31 -1.55
N ALA A 123 -15.09 5.33 -2.13
CA ALA A 123 -14.11 5.15 -3.19
C ALA A 123 -12.79 4.53 -2.71
N LEU A 124 -12.45 4.57 -1.42
CA LEU A 124 -11.22 3.95 -0.91
C LEU A 124 -11.41 2.51 -0.46
N ILE A 125 -12.63 2.13 -0.04
CA ILE A 125 -12.96 0.80 0.47
C ILE A 125 -12.43 -0.34 -0.43
N PRO A 126 -12.64 -0.33 -1.77
CA PRO A 126 -12.14 -1.41 -2.61
C PRO A 126 -10.63 -1.64 -2.50
N ARG A 127 -9.87 -0.53 -2.47
CA ARG A 127 -8.41 -0.59 -2.35
C ARG A 127 -7.99 -1.09 -0.98
N VAL A 128 -8.57 -0.53 0.08
CA VAL A 128 -8.19 -0.85 1.46
C VAL A 128 -8.50 -2.30 1.81
N VAL A 129 -9.63 -2.85 1.34
CA VAL A 129 -9.96 -4.27 1.53
C VAL A 129 -8.95 -5.17 0.80
N HIS A 130 -8.57 -4.82 -0.42
CA HIS A 130 -7.55 -5.58 -1.14
C HIS A 130 -6.17 -5.48 -0.47
N ILE A 131 -5.76 -4.29 -0.04
CA ILE A 131 -4.51 -4.06 0.70
C ILE A 131 -4.48 -4.92 1.97
N ALA A 132 -5.56 -4.92 2.75
CA ALA A 132 -5.65 -5.76 3.95
C ALA A 132 -5.48 -7.25 3.63
N ARG A 133 -6.06 -7.73 2.52
CA ARG A 133 -5.89 -9.13 2.10
C ARG A 133 -4.46 -9.45 1.68
N THR A 134 -3.80 -8.52 0.99
CA THR A 134 -2.41 -8.63 0.56
C THR A 134 -1.48 -8.67 1.78
N MET A 135 -1.66 -7.75 2.73
CA MET A 135 -0.92 -7.73 4.00
C MET A 135 -1.06 -9.07 4.75
N GLU A 136 -2.27 -9.64 4.82
CA GLU A 136 -2.48 -10.96 5.44
C GLU A 136 -1.75 -12.08 4.68
N SER A 137 -1.71 -12.05 3.35
CA SER A 137 -0.99 -13.08 2.56
C SER A 137 0.53 -12.92 2.60
N GLU A 138 1.03 -11.71 2.79
CA GLU A 138 2.47 -11.41 2.86
C GLU A 138 3.02 -11.59 4.28
N GLY A 139 2.18 -11.87 5.27
CA GLY A 139 2.60 -12.04 6.65
C GLY A 139 3.05 -10.73 7.30
N VAL A 140 2.47 -9.60 6.90
CA VAL A 140 2.72 -8.29 7.53
C VAL A 140 2.37 -8.40 9.01
N THR A 141 3.32 -8.01 9.86
CA THR A 141 3.21 -8.14 11.33
C THR A 141 2.84 -6.83 12.01
N HIS A 142 3.17 -5.70 11.37
CA HIS A 142 2.92 -4.37 11.90
C HIS A 142 2.49 -3.43 10.77
N VAL A 143 1.50 -2.59 11.06
CA VAL A 143 1.04 -1.55 10.13
C VAL A 143 1.39 -0.20 10.72
N HIS A 144 2.23 0.56 10.01
CA HIS A 144 2.64 1.91 10.36
C HIS A 144 1.89 2.92 9.47
N CYS A 145 1.00 3.72 10.04
CA CYS A 145 0.13 4.63 9.29
C CYS A 145 0.58 6.09 9.40
N HIS A 146 0.94 6.72 8.27
CA HIS A 146 1.12 8.17 8.17
C HIS A 146 -0.12 8.82 7.57
N PHE A 147 -0.58 9.93 8.17
CA PHE A 147 -1.64 10.83 7.68
C PHE A 147 -2.60 10.18 6.66
N ALA A 148 -3.55 9.39 7.14
CA ALA A 148 -4.59 8.75 6.34
C ALA A 148 -5.91 9.56 6.41
N THR A 149 -5.91 10.76 5.81
CA THR A 149 -7.04 11.73 5.81
C THR A 149 -7.77 11.85 4.47
#